data_AF-A0A976DT35-F1
#
_entry.id   AF-A0A976DT35-F1
#
_cell.length_a   1.000
_cell.length_b   1.000
_cell.length_c   1.000
_cell.angle_alpha   90.00
_cell.angle_beta   90.00
_cell.angle_gamma   90.00
#
_symmetry.space_group_name_H-M   'P 1'
#
loop_
_entity.id
_entity.type
_entity.pdbx_description
1 polymer ?
#
loop_
_entity_poly.entity_id
_entity_poly.type
_entity_poly.pdbx_seq_one_letter_code
_entity_poly.pdbx_strand_id
1 'polypeptide(L)'
;MTKLVSPAEAVARIPDGAVVTVSSSSALGCPDLVLKALGERFRAEGHPRDLTTLHPIAAGDMYGVKGIDWIAQDGLLARVLAG
;
A
#
# COMPACT_ATOMS: atom_id res chain seq x y z
N MET A 1 7.77 -5.56 24.91
CA MET A 1 8.17 -5.79 23.50
C MET A 1 7.82 -4.56 22.69
N THR A 2 8.75 -4.06 21.87
CA THR A 2 8.52 -2.90 21.00
C THR A 2 7.77 -3.34 19.73
N LYS A 3 7.01 -2.42 19.11
CA LYS A 3 6.27 -2.69 17.85
C LYS A 3 7.02 -2.18 16.61
N LEU A 4 8.32 -1.92 16.77
CA LEU A 4 9.16 -1.33 15.72
C LEU A 4 9.65 -2.44 14.79
N VAL A 5 9.39 -2.29 13.50
CA VAL A 5 9.79 -3.21 12.44
C VAL A 5 10.17 -2.43 11.19
N SER A 6 10.92 -3.07 10.30
CA SER A 6 11.21 -2.51 8.98
C SER A 6 9.95 -2.49 8.08
N PRO A 7 9.93 -1.68 7.00
CA PRO A 7 8.83 -1.68 6.03
C PRO A 7 8.59 -3.06 5.40
N ALA A 8 9.66 -3.78 5.06
CA ALA A 8 9.59 -5.14 4.49
C ALA A 8 8.90 -6.11 5.46
N GLU A 9 9.30 -6.11 6.73
CA GLU A 9 8.67 -6.94 7.77
C GLU A 9 7.22 -6.54 8.05
N ALA A 10 6.88 -5.26 7.90
CA ALA A 10 5.51 -4.78 8.05
C ALA A 10 4.61 -5.32 6.93
N VAL A 11 5.02 -5.14 5.67
CA VAL A 11 4.22 -5.58 4.51
C VAL A 11 4.20 -7.09 4.34
N ALA A 12 5.20 -7.82 4.86
CA ALA A 12 5.23 -9.28 4.91
C ALA A 12 4.02 -9.89 5.63
N ARG A 13 3.39 -9.12 6.54
CA ARG A 13 2.25 -9.55 7.35
C ARG A 13 0.89 -9.39 6.64
N ILE A 14 0.87 -8.79 5.45
CA ILE A 14 -0.34 -8.62 4.66
C ILE A 14 -0.55 -9.89 3.83
N PRO A 15 -1.63 -10.67 4.07
CA PRO A 15 -1.94 -11.87 3.29
C PRO A 15 -2.66 -11.53 1.98
N ASP A 16 -2.74 -12.50 1.07
CA ASP A 16 -3.61 -12.44 -0.11
C ASP A 16 -5.07 -12.18 0.30
N GLY A 17 -5.80 -11.41 -0.51
CA GLY A 17 -7.20 -11.09 -0.29
C GLY A 17 -7.48 -10.16 0.89
N ALA A 18 -6.45 -9.57 1.51
CA ALA A 18 -6.64 -8.66 2.63
C ALA A 18 -7.37 -7.37 2.21
N VAL A 19 -8.12 -6.80 3.17
CA VAL A 19 -8.68 -5.46 3.06
C VAL A 19 -7.75 -4.49 3.78
N VAL A 20 -7.19 -3.52 3.05
CA VAL A 20 -6.18 -2.58 3.56
C VAL A 20 -6.68 -1.16 3.41
N THR A 21 -6.72 -0.40 4.51
CA THR A 21 -7.00 1.03 4.45
C THR A 21 -5.71 1.84 4.38
N VAL A 22 -5.67 2.85 3.52
CA VAL A 22 -4.59 3.82 3.44
C VAL A 22 -5.14 5.18 3.88
N SER A 23 -4.84 5.55 5.12
CA SER A 23 -5.28 6.81 5.71
C SER A 23 -4.26 7.90 5.44
N SER A 24 -4.50 8.74 4.44
CA SER A 24 -3.65 9.87 4.04
C SER A 24 -4.49 10.99 3.46
N SER A 25 -3.94 12.20 3.33
CA SER A 25 -4.53 13.30 2.56
C SER A 25 -3.52 13.82 1.54
N SER A 26 -3.61 13.34 0.30
CA SER A 26 -2.58 13.49 -0.73
C SER A 26 -1.20 13.07 -0.19
N ALA A 27 -0.21 13.96 -0.13
CA ALA A 27 1.10 13.68 0.46
C ALA A 27 1.12 13.77 2.01
N LEU A 28 0.13 14.38 2.63
CA LEU A 28 0.08 14.57 4.09
C LEU A 28 -0.23 13.24 4.77
N GLY A 29 0.73 12.74 5.55
CA GLY A 29 0.62 11.45 6.23
C GLY A 29 0.59 10.25 5.28
N CYS A 30 0.95 10.42 4.00
CA CYS A 30 1.04 9.31 3.07
C CYS A 30 2.10 8.31 3.53
N PRO A 31 1.76 7.03 3.78
CA PRO A 31 2.73 6.01 4.16
C PRO A 31 3.52 5.52 2.93
N ASP A 32 4.12 6.44 2.16
CA ASP A 32 4.72 6.18 0.85
C ASP A 32 5.81 5.11 0.90
N LEU A 33 6.64 5.13 1.94
CA LEU A 33 7.68 4.11 2.15
C LEU A 33 7.09 2.71 2.33
N VAL A 34 5.94 2.60 3.00
CA VAL A 34 5.26 1.31 3.21
C VAL A 34 4.56 0.86 1.93
N LEU A 35 3.93 1.77 1.20
CA LEU A 35 3.30 1.50 -0.11
C LEU A 35 4.34 1.07 -1.13
N LYS A 36 5.51 1.74 -1.16
CA LYS A 36 6.66 1.35 -1.97
C LYS A 36 7.12 -0.06 -1.63
N ALA A 37 7.31 -0.38 -0.34
CA ALA A 37 7.73 -1.71 0.09
C ALA A 37 6.73 -2.80 -0.30
N LEU A 38 5.42 -2.52 -0.20
CA LEU A 38 4.37 -3.44 -0.64
C LEU A 38 4.44 -3.69 -2.15
N GLY A 39 4.58 -2.62 -2.94
CA GLY A 39 4.72 -2.73 -4.40
C GLY A 39 6.01 -3.41 -4.85
N GLU A 40 7.12 -3.25 -4.11
CA GLU A 40 8.37 -3.96 -4.35
C GLU A 40 8.27 -5.45 -4.00
N ARG A 41 7.66 -5.78 -2.85
CA ARG A 41 7.40 -7.17 -2.45
C ARG A 41 6.56 -7.89 -3.51
N PHE A 42 5.48 -7.29 -3.98
CA PHE A 42 4.65 -7.88 -5.02
C PHE A 42 5.43 -8.14 -6.32
N ARG A 43 6.29 -7.21 -6.75
CA ARG A 43 7.12 -7.42 -7.96
C ARG A 43 8.12 -8.55 -7.79
N ALA A 44 8.66 -8.73 -6.59
CA ALA A 44 9.66 -9.76 -6.31
C ALA A 44 9.03 -11.14 -6.12
N GLU A 45 7.91 -11.22 -5.40
CA GLU A 45 7.34 -12.48 -4.90
C GLU A 45 6.04 -12.87 -5.61
N GLY A 46 5.38 -11.93 -6.29
CA GLY A 46 4.02 -12.09 -6.79
C GLY A 46 2.96 -12.14 -5.69
N HIS A 47 3.29 -11.75 -4.46
CA HIS A 47 2.39 -11.73 -3.30
C HIS A 47 2.59 -10.44 -2.47
N PRO A 48 1.54 -9.90 -1.82
CA PRO A 48 0.19 -10.44 -1.76
C PRO A 48 -0.63 -10.20 -3.04
N ARG A 49 -1.70 -10.96 -3.25
CA ARG A 49 -2.62 -10.84 -4.39
C ARG A 49 -4.01 -10.38 -3.98
N ASP A 50 -4.76 -9.85 -4.94
CA ASP A 50 -6.20 -9.60 -4.84
C ASP A 50 -6.61 -8.72 -3.64
N LEU A 51 -5.79 -7.73 -3.30
CA LEU A 51 -6.10 -6.82 -2.22
C LEU A 51 -7.32 -5.96 -2.55
N THR A 52 -8.15 -5.72 -1.52
CA THR A 52 -9.13 -4.64 -1.56
C THR A 52 -8.58 -3.46 -0.78
N THR A 53 -8.41 -2.30 -1.41
CA THR A 53 -7.94 -1.11 -0.71
C THR A 53 -9.03 -0.07 -0.50
N LEU A 54 -8.97 0.63 0.63
CA LEU A 54 -9.84 1.77 0.96
C LEU A 54 -8.99 3.03 1.08
N HIS A 55 -9.36 4.06 0.33
CA HIS A 55 -8.70 5.36 0.30
C HIS A 55 -9.73 6.47 0.58
N PRO A 56 -9.88 6.89 1.85
CA PRO A 56 -10.85 7.94 2.21
C PRO A 56 -10.56 9.33 1.63
N ILE A 57 -9.28 9.57 1.28
CA ILE A 57 -8.79 10.72 0.51
C ILE A 57 -7.65 10.16 -0.35
N ALA A 58 -7.31 10.83 -1.46
CA ALA A 58 -6.19 10.49 -2.31
C ALA A 58 -4.91 10.21 -1.50
N ALA A 59 -4.16 9.16 -1.91
CA ALA A 59 -2.87 8.80 -1.34
C ALA A 59 -1.78 9.05 -2.38
N GLY A 60 -0.98 10.10 -2.20
CA GLY A 60 0.02 10.54 -3.17
C GLY A 60 -0.36 11.81 -3.93
N ASP A 61 0.18 11.92 -5.14
CA ASP A 61 0.02 12.92 -6.22
C ASP A 61 0.23 14.42 -5.89
N MET A 62 0.59 14.76 -4.65
CA MET A 62 1.16 16.06 -4.30
C MET A 62 2.68 15.94 -4.10
N TYR A 63 3.44 16.93 -4.58
CA TYR A 63 4.90 17.02 -4.38
C TYR A 63 5.74 15.81 -4.84
N GLY A 64 5.26 15.04 -5.81
CA GLY A 64 5.98 13.88 -6.35
C GLY A 64 5.91 12.61 -5.48
N VAL A 65 5.05 12.59 -4.47
CA VAL A 65 4.76 11.38 -3.68
C VAL A 65 3.87 10.46 -4.52
N LYS A 66 4.34 9.24 -4.79
CA LYS A 66 3.62 8.29 -5.65
C LYS A 66 2.39 7.69 -4.97
N GLY A 67 2.48 7.37 -3.68
CA GLY A 67 1.37 6.84 -2.91
C GLY A 67 0.79 5.55 -3.52
N ILE A 68 -0.49 5.58 -3.88
CA ILE A 68 -1.21 4.41 -4.44
C ILE A 68 -0.55 3.86 -5.71
N ASP A 69 0.17 4.69 -6.48
CA ASP A 69 0.85 4.28 -7.70
C ASP A 69 1.88 3.16 -7.46
N TRP A 70 2.44 3.06 -6.26
CA TRP A 70 3.35 1.96 -5.91
C TRP A 70 2.66 0.59 -5.96
N ILE A 71 1.36 0.55 -5.67
CA ILE A 71 0.59 -0.69 -5.51
C ILE A 71 -0.44 -0.88 -6.63
N ALA A 72 -0.59 0.09 -7.54
CA ALA A 72 -1.41 -0.02 -8.74
C ALA A 72 -0.76 -0.99 -9.76
N GLN A 73 -0.75 -2.27 -9.44
CA GLN A 73 -0.14 -3.34 -10.23
C GLN A 73 -1.15 -4.47 -10.47
N ASP A 74 -1.17 -5.01 -11.69
CA ASP A 74 -2.09 -6.10 -12.06
C ASP A 74 -1.88 -7.34 -11.18
N GLY A 75 -2.97 -7.83 -10.60
CA GLY A 75 -2.98 -8.97 -9.67
C GLY A 75 -2.66 -8.62 -8.21
N LEU A 76 -2.10 -7.44 -7.92
CA LEU A 76 -1.94 -6.96 -6.54
C LEU A 76 -3.27 -6.42 -5.99
N LEU A 77 -3.96 -5.59 -6.77
CA LEU A 77 -5.25 -5.00 -6.38
C LEU A 77 -6.39 -5.68 -7.13
N ALA A 78 -7.37 -6.19 -6.40
CA ALA A 78 -8.65 -6.64 -6.96
C ALA A 78 -9.71 -5.53 -6.96
N ARG A 79 -9.65 -4.62 -5.98
CA ARG A 79 -10.65 -3.57 -5.81
C ARG A 79 -10.10 -2.35 -5.09
N VAL A 80 -10.47 -1.17 -5.55
CA VAL A 80 -10.21 0.11 -4.87
C VAL A 80 -11.55 0.74 -4.51
N LEU A 81 -11.73 1.10 -3.24
CA LEU A 81 -12.81 1.92 -2.73
C LEU A 81 -12.24 3.30 -2.42
N ALA A 82 -12.69 4.33 -3.14
CA ALA A 82 -12.21 5.71 -2.98
C ALA A 82 -13.37 6.71 -3.16
N GLY A 83 -13.21 7.90 -2.60
CA GLY A 83 -14.17 9.02 -2.66
C GLY A 83 -13.61 10.26 -1.98
#